data_AF-A0A5C7A1M8-F1
#
_entry.id   AF-A0A5C7A1M8-F1
#
_cell.length_a   1.000
_cell.length_b   1.000
_cell.length_c   1.000
_cell.angle_alpha   90.00
_cell.angle_beta   90.00
_cell.angle_gamma   90.00
#
_symmetry.space_group_name_H-M   'P 1'
#
loop_
_entity.id
_entity.type
_entity.pdbx_description
1 polymer ?
#
loop_
_entity_poly.entity_id
_entity_poly.type
_entity_poly.pdbx_seq_one_letter_code
_entity_poly.pdbx_strand_id
1 'polypeptide(L)'
;MTVQLSNLEHLPNYQITERLDVVYGSTVRSKHVGKDLFAGLKNIVGGELTAYTELLEESRKEAVDRMVVKAEALGADAVVGLRFSTSSIAQGAAELFVYGTAVKVVRLQNQPPYNQPSNSPPFQNQPPSAPSDHQNQQDQPQTAVEDLPRFNPFG
;
A
#
# COMPACT_ATOMS: atom_id res chain seq x y z
N MET A 1 -21.79 11.54 -7.48
CA MET A 1 -20.69 11.90 -6.55
C MET A 1 -19.43 11.26 -7.10
N THR A 2 -18.28 11.93 -7.04
CA THR A 2 -17.03 11.39 -7.59
C THR A 2 -16.31 10.59 -6.51
N VAL A 3 -16.01 9.31 -6.77
CA VAL A 3 -15.22 8.45 -5.88
C VAL A 3 -13.76 8.92 -5.88
N GLN A 4 -13.19 9.24 -4.72
CA GLN A 4 -11.76 9.59 -4.60
C GLN A 4 -10.87 8.35 -4.68
N LEU A 5 -9.75 8.43 -5.40
CA LEU A 5 -8.81 7.31 -5.54
C LEU A 5 -7.47 7.67 -4.88
N SER A 6 -6.93 6.77 -4.06
CA SER A 6 -5.62 6.96 -3.40
C SER A 6 -4.83 5.66 -3.39
N ASN A 7 -3.52 5.77 -3.62
CA ASN A 7 -2.58 4.66 -3.42
C ASN A 7 -2.19 4.49 -1.94
N LEU A 8 -2.48 5.47 -1.07
CA LEU A 8 -2.31 5.34 0.37
C LEU A 8 -3.44 4.49 0.97
N GLU A 9 -3.16 3.81 2.07
CA GLU A 9 -4.17 3.05 2.84
C GLU A 9 -5.12 3.96 3.64
N HIS A 10 -4.84 5.26 3.68
CA HIS A 10 -5.63 6.29 4.37
C HIS A 10 -5.78 7.53 3.48
N LEU A 11 -6.71 8.41 3.85
CA LEU A 11 -6.92 9.69 3.17
C LEU A 11 -6.61 10.85 4.14
N PRO A 12 -5.54 11.63 3.90
CA PRO A 12 -5.24 12.80 4.72
C PRO A 12 -6.44 13.76 4.82
N ASN A 13 -6.72 14.28 6.01
CA ASN A 13 -7.89 15.12 6.32
C ASN A 13 -9.26 14.42 6.26
N TYR A 14 -9.29 13.10 6.11
CA TYR A 14 -10.49 12.29 6.18
C TYR A 14 -10.33 11.16 7.20
N GLN A 15 -11.45 10.74 7.78
CA GLN A 15 -11.55 9.53 8.58
C GLN A 15 -12.37 8.50 7.81
N ILE A 16 -11.83 7.29 7.67
CA ILE A 16 -12.58 6.14 7.16
C ILE A 16 -13.57 5.71 8.23
N THR A 17 -14.86 5.72 7.89
CA THR A 17 -15.95 5.35 8.82
C THR A 17 -16.41 3.92 8.59
N GLU A 18 -16.29 3.42 7.36
CA GLU A 18 -16.74 2.09 6.98
C GLU A 18 -15.84 1.52 5.88
N ARG A 19 -15.40 0.26 6.04
CA ARG A 19 -14.82 -0.55 4.97
C ARG A 19 -15.94 -1.32 4.29
N LEU A 20 -16.11 -1.12 2.98
CA LEU A 20 -17.16 -1.78 2.21
C LEU A 20 -16.66 -3.13 1.69
N ASP A 21 -15.85 -3.12 0.63
CA ASP A 21 -15.29 -4.33 0.03
C ASP A 21 -14.04 -4.02 -0.80
N VAL A 22 -13.35 -5.07 -1.24
CA VAL A 22 -12.35 -4.96 -2.30
C VAL A 22 -13.06 -4.73 -3.63
N VAL A 23 -12.62 -3.71 -4.35
CA VAL A 23 -13.10 -3.40 -5.70
C VAL A 23 -11.95 -3.53 -6.69
N TYR A 24 -12.29 -3.92 -7.92
CA TYR A 24 -11.30 -4.17 -8.96
C TYR A 24 -11.87 -3.98 -10.36
N GLY A 25 -11.01 -3.70 -11.32
CA GLY A 25 -11.33 -3.64 -12.75
C GLY A 25 -10.15 -4.13 -13.57
N SER A 26 -10.43 -4.64 -14.76
CA SER A 26 -9.37 -5.03 -15.68
C SER A 26 -9.75 -4.80 -17.13
N THR A 27 -8.73 -4.75 -17.99
CA THR A 27 -8.86 -4.76 -19.44
C THR A 27 -7.77 -5.63 -20.06
N VAL A 28 -8.03 -6.13 -21.26
CA VAL A 28 -7.12 -7.05 -21.97
C VAL A 28 -6.78 -6.44 -23.32
N ARG A 29 -5.48 -6.32 -23.62
CA ARG A 29 -4.99 -5.86 -24.94
C ARG A 29 -4.27 -6.99 -25.65
N SER A 30 -4.51 -7.09 -26.97
CA SER A 30 -3.93 -8.14 -27.82
C SER A 30 -2.82 -7.61 -28.74
N LYS A 31 -2.01 -8.53 -29.27
CA LYS A 31 -0.95 -8.26 -30.23
C LYS A 31 -1.47 -7.62 -31.52
N HIS A 32 -2.74 -7.82 -31.86
CA HIS A 32 -3.33 -7.20 -33.05
C HIS A 32 -3.50 -5.70 -32.85
N VAL A 33 -4.00 -5.30 -31.67
CA VAL A 33 -4.03 -3.90 -31.25
C VAL A 33 -2.61 -3.31 -31.27
N GLY A 34 -1.62 -4.01 -30.72
CA GLY A 34 -0.21 -3.57 -30.78
C GLY A 34 0.36 -3.49 -32.21
N LYS A 35 -0.01 -4.42 -33.10
CA LYS A 35 0.42 -4.43 -34.51
C LYS A 35 -0.13 -3.23 -35.27
N ASP A 36 -1.38 -2.86 -35.01
CA ASP A 36 -2.01 -1.69 -35.63
C ASP A 36 -1.30 -0.40 -35.17
N LEU A 37 -0.94 -0.30 -33.89
CA LEU A 37 -0.13 0.80 -33.36
C LEU A 37 1.27 0.83 -33.98
N PHE A 38 1.93 -0.32 -34.12
CA PHE A 38 3.24 -0.44 -34.79
C PHE A 38 3.20 -0.01 -36.26
N ALA A 39 2.09 -0.25 -36.96
CA ALA A 39 1.94 0.20 -38.34
C ALA A 39 1.94 1.74 -38.44
N GLY A 40 1.44 2.44 -37.42
CA GLY A 40 1.49 3.91 -37.29
C GLY A 40 2.82 4.48 -36.78
N LEU A 41 3.65 3.66 -36.13
CA LEU A 41 4.91 4.09 -35.49
C LEU A 41 6.15 4.05 -36.40
N LYS A 42 5.99 3.71 -37.70
CA LYS A 42 7.11 3.44 -38.64
C LYS A 42 8.16 4.56 -38.79
N ASN A 43 7.93 5.76 -38.26
CA ASN A 43 8.81 6.92 -38.42
C ASN A 43 9.42 7.47 -37.10
N ILE A 44 9.25 6.81 -35.94
CA ILE A 44 9.78 7.34 -34.67
C ILE A 44 11.15 6.71 -34.36
N VAL A 45 12.23 7.46 -34.62
CA VAL A 45 13.59 7.09 -34.21
C VAL A 45 13.94 7.86 -32.92
N GLY A 46 14.06 7.13 -31.80
CA GLY A 46 14.67 7.62 -30.56
C GLY A 46 13.76 8.37 -29.57
N GLY A 47 12.45 8.45 -29.81
CA GLY A 47 11.48 9.14 -28.94
C GLY A 47 10.55 8.20 -28.16
N GLU A 48 9.57 8.79 -27.48
CA GLU A 48 8.46 8.07 -26.83
C GLU A 48 7.61 7.31 -27.86
N LEU A 49 7.20 6.09 -27.52
CA LEU A 49 6.27 5.32 -28.34
C LEU A 49 4.84 5.82 -28.11
N THR A 50 4.50 7.00 -28.64
CA THR A 50 3.23 7.71 -28.36
C THR A 50 2.00 6.82 -28.47
N ALA A 51 1.88 6.03 -29.55
CA ALA A 51 0.74 5.13 -29.76
C ALA A 51 0.63 4.03 -28.67
N TYR A 52 1.77 3.55 -28.14
CA TYR A 52 1.79 2.63 -27.01
C TYR A 52 1.46 3.31 -25.69
N THR A 53 1.94 4.55 -25.49
CA THR A 53 1.57 5.35 -24.32
C THR A 53 0.07 5.60 -24.29
N GLU A 54 -0.51 6.04 -25.42
CA GLU A 54 -1.95 6.26 -25.57
C GLU A 54 -2.75 4.98 -25.29
N LEU A 55 -2.32 3.84 -25.83
CA LEU A 55 -2.94 2.55 -25.52
C LEU A 55 -2.90 2.24 -24.02
N LEU A 56 -1.77 2.49 -23.35
CA LEU A 56 -1.63 2.24 -21.92
C LEU A 56 -2.52 3.16 -21.11
N GLU A 57 -2.61 4.45 -21.46
CA GLU A 57 -3.50 5.42 -20.82
C GLU A 57 -4.97 5.01 -20.96
N GLU A 58 -5.40 4.65 -22.18
CA GLU A 58 -6.76 4.19 -22.43
C GLU A 58 -7.06 2.90 -21.66
N SER A 59 -6.09 1.98 -21.59
CA SER A 59 -6.20 0.74 -20.83
C SER A 59 -6.33 0.98 -19.33
N ARG A 60 -5.52 1.89 -18.76
CA ARG A 60 -5.61 2.28 -17.34
C ARG A 60 -6.95 2.90 -17.05
N LYS A 61 -7.39 3.86 -17.90
CA LYS A 61 -8.68 4.52 -17.76
C LYS A 61 -9.82 3.50 -17.74
N GLU A 62 -9.85 2.59 -18.70
CA GLU A 62 -10.90 1.58 -18.79
C GLU A 62 -10.94 0.66 -17.55
N ALA A 63 -9.77 0.20 -17.09
CA ALA A 63 -9.70 -0.64 -15.88
C ALA A 63 -10.14 0.12 -14.62
N VAL A 64 -9.72 1.39 -14.48
CA VAL A 64 -10.12 2.27 -13.37
C VAL A 64 -11.61 2.55 -13.41
N ASP A 65 -12.17 2.91 -14.57
CA ASP A 65 -13.60 3.19 -14.72
C ASP A 65 -14.43 1.96 -14.31
N ARG A 66 -14.03 0.75 -14.72
CA ARG A 66 -14.69 -0.50 -14.30
C ARG A 66 -14.60 -0.75 -12.80
N MET A 67 -13.48 -0.40 -12.15
CA MET A 67 -13.33 -0.48 -10.69
C MET A 67 -14.22 0.55 -9.98
N VAL A 68 -14.25 1.79 -10.49
CA VAL A 68 -15.05 2.89 -9.94
C VAL A 68 -16.53 2.56 -10.00
N VAL A 69 -17.03 2.01 -11.12
CA VAL A 69 -18.43 1.57 -11.23
C VAL A 69 -18.81 0.59 -10.11
N LYS A 70 -17.91 -0.33 -9.74
CA LYS A 70 -18.16 -1.24 -8.59
C LYS A 70 -18.15 -0.51 -7.26
N ALA A 71 -17.23 0.44 -7.06
CA ALA A 71 -17.16 1.25 -5.85
C ALA A 71 -18.43 2.11 -5.68
N GLU A 72 -18.90 2.72 -6.76
CA GLU A 72 -20.14 3.51 -6.81
C GLU A 72 -21.36 2.63 -6.49
N ALA A 73 -21.42 1.41 -7.03
CA ALA A 73 -22.49 0.46 -6.73
C ALA A 73 -22.55 0.06 -5.24
N LEU A 74 -21.42 0.12 -4.53
CA LEU A 74 -21.34 -0.10 -3.08
C LEU A 74 -21.64 1.17 -2.26
N GLY A 75 -21.83 2.32 -2.91
CA GLY A 75 -21.99 3.61 -2.22
C GLY A 75 -20.71 4.11 -1.56
N ALA A 76 -19.56 3.81 -2.14
CA ALA A 76 -18.26 4.26 -1.65
C ALA A 76 -18.03 5.75 -1.91
N ASP A 77 -17.35 6.41 -0.98
CA ASP A 77 -16.84 7.77 -1.17
C ASP A 77 -15.43 7.75 -1.74
N ALA A 78 -14.67 6.69 -1.47
CA ALA A 78 -13.30 6.55 -1.93
C ALA A 78 -12.86 5.09 -2.12
N VAL A 79 -11.77 4.90 -2.87
CA VAL A 79 -10.97 3.68 -2.94
C VAL A 79 -9.56 3.99 -2.46
N VAL A 80 -9.12 3.31 -1.41
CA VAL A 80 -7.77 3.41 -0.82
C VAL A 80 -6.94 2.17 -1.14
N GLY A 81 -5.62 2.28 -0.96
CA GLY A 81 -4.71 1.17 -1.23
C GLY A 81 -4.70 0.74 -2.70
N LEU A 82 -4.94 1.69 -3.63
CA LEU A 82 -5.03 1.40 -5.06
C LEU A 82 -3.70 0.83 -5.57
N ARG A 83 -3.78 -0.27 -6.32
CA ARG A 83 -2.64 -0.93 -6.96
C ARG A 83 -2.98 -1.32 -8.40
N PHE A 84 -1.98 -1.20 -9.27
CA PHE A 84 -2.03 -1.73 -10.63
C PHE A 84 -1.16 -2.98 -10.73
N SER A 85 -1.60 -3.94 -11.53
CA SER A 85 -0.85 -5.14 -11.89
C SER A 85 -1.05 -5.42 -13.37
N THR A 86 -0.05 -6.04 -13.99
CA THR A 86 -0.15 -6.52 -15.37
C THR A 86 0.25 -7.98 -15.42
N SER A 87 -0.46 -8.76 -16.24
CA SER A 87 -0.20 -10.19 -16.39
C SER A 87 -0.30 -10.59 -17.86
N SER A 88 0.49 -11.59 -18.27
CA SER A 88 0.29 -12.22 -19.57
C SER A 88 -0.79 -13.30 -19.41
N ILE A 89 -1.82 -13.24 -20.23
CA ILE A 89 -2.99 -14.13 -20.15
C ILE A 89 -3.03 -15.14 -21.31
N ALA A 90 -2.46 -14.78 -22.45
CA ALA A 90 -2.25 -15.67 -23.59
C ALA A 90 -1.10 -15.16 -24.45
N GLN A 91 -0.68 -15.96 -25.44
CA GLN A 91 0.38 -15.54 -26.36
C GLN A 91 -0.03 -14.26 -27.12
N GLY A 92 0.63 -13.16 -26.78
CA GLY A 92 0.31 -11.85 -27.34
C GLY A 92 -0.98 -11.25 -26.78
N ALA A 93 -1.37 -11.56 -25.55
CA ALA A 93 -2.42 -10.83 -24.84
C ALA A 93 -1.98 -10.57 -23.39
N ALA A 94 -2.16 -9.33 -22.94
CA ALA A 94 -1.84 -8.91 -21.59
C ALA A 94 -3.05 -8.26 -20.91
N GLU A 95 -3.24 -8.58 -19.63
CA GLU A 95 -4.20 -7.95 -18.75
C GLU A 95 -3.55 -6.74 -18.08
N LEU A 96 -4.30 -5.65 -17.96
CA LEU A 96 -4.07 -4.60 -16.99
C LEU A 96 -5.17 -4.69 -15.95
N PHE A 97 -4.78 -4.97 -14.71
CA PHE A 97 -5.65 -5.14 -13.55
C PHE A 97 -5.41 -4.00 -12.56
N VAL A 98 -6.48 -3.47 -11.98
CA VAL A 98 -6.43 -2.47 -10.91
C VAL A 98 -7.36 -2.91 -9.78
N TYR A 99 -6.92 -2.72 -8.54
CA TYR A 99 -7.71 -3.05 -7.35
C TYR A 99 -7.41 -2.12 -6.20
N GLY A 100 -8.31 -2.10 -5.23
CA GLY A 100 -8.18 -1.36 -3.97
C GLY A 100 -9.35 -1.68 -3.02
N THR A 101 -9.44 -0.93 -1.93
CA THR A 101 -10.51 -1.10 -0.94
C THR A 101 -11.49 0.06 -1.00
N ALA A 102 -12.76 -0.22 -1.29
CA ALA A 102 -13.84 0.76 -1.25
C ALA A 102 -14.22 1.08 0.19
N VAL A 103 -14.33 2.37 0.50
CA VAL A 103 -14.57 2.89 1.85
C VAL A 103 -15.54 4.06 1.83
N LYS A 104 -16.23 4.28 2.96
CA LYS A 104 -16.89 5.57 3.25
C LYS A 104 -16.00 6.43 4.12
N VAL A 105 -16.05 7.74 3.88
CA VAL A 105 -15.22 8.70 4.62
C VAL A 105 -15.98 9.93 5.05
N VAL A 106 -15.54 10.50 6.16
CA VAL A 106 -15.97 11.84 6.62
C VAL A 106 -14.78 12.76 6.67
N ARG A 107 -14.95 14.01 6.23
CA ARG A 107 -13.90 15.03 6.31
C ARG A 107 -13.68 15.40 7.78
N LEU A 108 -12.43 15.34 8.22
CA LEU A 108 -12.02 15.83 9.54
C LEU A 108 -12.12 17.36 9.53
N GLN A 109 -13.18 17.90 10.11
CA GLN A 109 -13.29 19.34 10.38
C GLN A 109 -12.40 19.63 11.61
N ASN A 110 -11.51 20.62 11.51
CA ASN A 110 -10.60 21.11 12.57
C ASN A 110 -9.21 20.45 12.67
N GLN A 111 -8.44 20.38 11.57
CA GLN A 111 -6.99 20.45 11.73
C GLN A 111 -6.58 21.92 11.84
N PRO A 112 -5.95 22.38 12.94
CA PRO A 112 -5.27 23.67 12.92
C PRO A 112 -4.25 23.66 11.78
N PRO A 113 -3.96 24.81 11.14
CA PRO A 113 -2.89 24.88 10.13
C PRO A 113 -1.65 24.21 10.71
N TYR A 114 -0.91 23.44 9.90
CA TYR A 114 0.33 22.79 10.30
C TYR A 114 1.22 23.84 10.97
N ASN A 115 1.19 23.90 12.30
CA ASN A 115 2.03 24.81 13.04
C ASN A 115 3.44 24.31 12.75
N GLN A 116 4.20 25.13 12.03
CA GLN A 116 5.62 24.95 11.81
C GLN A 116 6.24 24.48 13.13
N PRO A 117 7.18 23.51 13.09
CA PRO A 117 7.79 22.97 14.29
C PRO A 117 8.12 24.14 15.21
N SER A 118 7.45 24.15 16.37
CA SER A 118 7.80 25.07 17.45
C SER A 118 9.30 25.01 17.60
N ASN A 119 9.95 26.15 17.85
CA ASN A 119 11.35 26.20 18.28
C ASN A 119 11.51 25.37 19.57
N SER A 120 11.51 24.06 19.43
CA SER A 120 11.95 23.11 20.42
C SER A 120 13.46 23.21 20.34
N PRO A 121 14.15 23.62 21.41
CA PRO A 121 15.61 23.57 21.40
C PRO A 121 16.02 22.15 20.99
N PRO A 122 17.10 22.00 20.19
CA PRO A 122 17.57 20.68 19.79
C PRO A 122 17.72 19.84 21.04
N PHE A 123 17.24 18.58 21.01
CA PHE A 123 17.30 17.61 22.10
C PHE A 123 18.56 17.84 22.92
N GLN A 124 18.42 18.51 24.06
CA GLN A 124 19.54 18.75 24.94
C GLN A 124 19.90 17.36 25.46
N ASN A 125 21.04 16.84 24.98
CA ASN A 125 21.56 15.53 25.35
C ASN A 125 21.56 15.41 26.88
N GLN A 126 20.48 14.84 27.43
CA GLN A 126 20.50 14.42 28.82
C GLN A 126 21.43 13.21 28.86
N PRO A 127 22.50 13.24 29.66
CA PRO A 127 23.31 12.05 29.85
C PRO A 127 22.39 10.93 30.36
N PRO A 128 22.64 9.67 29.95
CA PRO A 128 21.84 8.54 30.41
C PRO A 128 21.81 8.54 31.93
N SER A 129 20.61 8.41 32.50
CA SER A 129 20.42 8.26 33.94
C SER A 129 21.27 7.08 34.41
N ALA A 130 22.16 7.30 35.38
CA ALA A 130 22.97 6.24 35.93
C ALA A 130 22.08 5.08 36.43
N PRO A 131 22.44 3.82 36.19
CA PRO A 131 21.70 2.69 36.74
C PRO A 131 21.74 2.76 38.27
N SER A 132 20.58 2.59 38.90
CA SER A 132 20.44 2.58 40.35
C SER A 132 21.05 1.28 40.90
N ASP A 133 22.24 1.37 41.49
CA ASP A 133 22.88 0.27 42.21
C ASP A 133 22.08 -0.07 43.48
N HIS A 134 21.11 -0.98 43.36
CA HIS A 134 20.62 -1.73 44.51
C HIS A 134 21.51 -2.96 44.71
N GLN A 135 22.60 -2.75 45.44
CA GLN A 135 23.36 -3.83 46.08
C GLN A 135 22.45 -4.51 47.11
N ASN A 136 22.11 -5.78 46.89
CA ASN A 136 21.66 -6.67 47.96
C ASN A 136 22.70 -7.76 48.14
N GLN A 137 23.51 -7.61 49.18
CA GLN A 137 24.44 -8.62 49.68
C GLN A 137 23.71 -9.61 50.58
N GLN A 138 23.99 -10.89 50.31
CA GLN A 138 24.11 -12.00 51.27
C GLN A 138 22.83 -12.57 51.89
N ASP A 139 22.46 -13.77 51.44
CA ASP A 139 22.52 -14.96 52.29
C ASP A 139 22.59 -16.23 51.43
N GLN A 140 23.73 -16.94 51.48
CA GLN A 140 23.82 -18.34 51.04
C GLN A 140 23.50 -19.25 52.22
N PRO A 141 22.90 -20.42 51.95
CA PRO A 141 23.45 -21.64 52.52
C PRO A 141 23.81 -22.69 51.46
N GLN A 142 24.88 -23.42 51.75
CA GLN A 142 25.50 -24.47 50.95
C GLN A 142 24.71 -25.80 50.95
N THR A 143 24.96 -26.59 49.89
CA THR A 143 24.87 -28.06 49.73
C THR A 143 23.49 -28.74 49.62
N ALA A 144 23.20 -29.31 48.45
CA ALA A 144 23.09 -30.76 48.26
C ALA A 144 23.05 -31.10 46.75
N VAL A 145 23.83 -32.10 46.38
CA VAL A 145 23.89 -32.72 45.06
C VAL A 145 22.71 -33.68 44.96
N GLU A 146 21.83 -33.56 43.96
CA GLU A 146 20.97 -34.69 43.58
C GLU A 146 20.57 -34.66 42.11
N ASP A 147 20.74 -35.83 41.49
CA ASP A 147 20.58 -36.17 40.10
C ASP A 147 19.18 -35.83 39.54
N LEU A 148 19.14 -35.18 38.38
CA LEU A 148 17.96 -35.20 37.52
C LEU A 148 18.29 -35.98 36.23
N PRO A 149 17.46 -36.95 35.83
CA PRO A 149 17.70 -37.74 34.63
C PRO A 149 17.64 -36.85 33.38
N ARG A 150 18.66 -36.97 32.52
CA ARG A 150 18.70 -36.30 31.22
C ARG A 150 17.60 -36.88 30.32
N PHE A 151 16.61 -36.05 30.01
CA PHE A 151 15.62 -36.36 28.97
C PHE A 151 16.30 -36.37 27.59
N ASN A 152 16.27 -37.51 26.90
CA ASN A 152 16.75 -37.65 25.53
C ASN A 152 15.55 -37.52 24.56
N PRO A 153 15.46 -36.47 23.72
CA PRO A 153 14.30 -36.25 22.85
C PRO A 153 14.34 -37.04 21.54
N PHE A 154 15.32 -37.92 21.35
CA PHE A 154 15.40 -38.80 20.18
C PHE A 154 15.49 -40.26 20.64
N GLY A 155 14.33 -40.80 21.02
CA GLY A 155 14.01 -42.21 20.90
C GLY A 155 13.22 -42.41 19.61
#